data_AF-X1JDM3-F1
#
_entry.id   AF-X1JDM3-F1
#
_cell.length_a   1.000
_cell.length_b   1.000
_cell.length_c   1.000
_cell.angle_alpha   90.00
_cell.angle_beta   90.00
_cell.angle_gamma   90.00
#
_symmetry.space_group_name_H-M   'P 1'
#
loop_
_entity.id
_entity.type
_entity.pdbx_description
1 polymer ?
#
loop_
_entity_poly.entity_id
_entity_poly.type
_entity_poly.pdbx_seq_one_letter_code
_entity_poly.pdbx_strand_id
1 'polypeptide(L)' 'AKKKEPVIWKPADIGSEPSQLGAAGRRTKLLKLFQPVREGKCEIIEEDSPEEAAVSLALKLRQAKIL' A
#
# COMPACT_ATOMS: atom_id res chain seq x y z
N ALA A 1 16.76 30.51 7.14
CA ALA A 1 16.94 29.44 8.14
C ALA A 1 18.05 29.69 9.17
N LYS A 2 19.17 30.37 8.86
CA LYS A 2 20.31 30.57 9.80
C LYS A 2 20.21 31.70 10.85
N LYS A 3 19.15 32.53 10.84
CA LYS A 3 19.10 33.77 11.66
C LYS A 3 18.34 33.66 12.98
N LYS A 4 17.69 32.53 13.26
CA LYS A 4 17.07 32.21 14.56
C LYS A 4 17.36 30.75 14.85
N GLU A 5 18.05 30.49 15.95
CA GLU A 5 18.29 29.12 16.40
C GLU A 5 16.97 28.55 16.95
N PRO A 6 16.57 27.36 16.50
CA PRO A 6 15.40 26.70 17.06
C PRO A 6 15.72 26.27 18.49
N VAL A 7 14.79 26.55 19.41
CA VAL A 7 14.89 26.01 20.76
C VAL A 7 14.58 24.51 20.69
N ILE A 8 15.54 23.68 21.07
CA ILE A 8 15.42 22.22 21.07
C ILE A 8 14.98 21.79 22.47
N TRP A 9 13.80 21.17 22.57
CA TRP A 9 13.30 20.62 23.82
C TRP A 9 13.48 19.11 23.87
N LYS A 10 13.96 18.62 25.01
CA LYS A 10 14.00 17.21 25.37
C LYS A 10 12.71 16.84 26.11
N PRO A 11 12.37 15.53 26.20
CA PRO A 11 11.20 15.09 26.96
C PRO A 11 11.17 15.58 28.43
N ALA A 12 12.34 15.74 29.05
CA ALA A 12 12.46 16.28 30.40
C ALA A 12 12.06 17.76 30.50
N ASP A 13 12.25 18.53 29.43
CA ASP A 13 11.99 19.99 29.42
C ASP A 13 10.49 20.32 29.37
N ILE A 14 9.65 19.34 29.03
CA ILE A 14 8.19 19.47 28.87
C ILE A 14 7.40 18.74 29.97
N GLY A 15 8.07 18.24 31.02
CA GLY A 15 7.42 17.51 32.12
C GLY A 15 6.72 16.22 31.68
N SER A 16 7.18 15.62 30.58
CA SER A 16 6.56 14.43 30.02
C SER A 16 7.05 13.17 30.72
N GLU A 17 6.10 12.31 31.10
CA GLU A 17 6.36 11.07 31.83
C GLU A 17 6.99 10.01 30.87
N PRO A 18 8.21 9.50 31.13
CA PRO A 18 8.91 8.59 30.23
C PRO A 18 8.13 7.32 29.90
N SER A 19 7.31 6.83 30.85
CA SER A 19 6.48 5.64 30.64
C SER A 19 5.35 5.84 29.62
N GLN A 20 5.00 7.10 29.31
CA GLN A 20 3.98 7.45 28.31
C GLN A 20 4.55 7.85 26.95
N LEU A 21 5.88 7.81 26.79
CA LEU A 21 6.55 8.27 25.58
C LEU A 21 7.25 7.14 24.82
N GLY A 22 7.43 7.36 23.52
CA GLY A 22 8.23 6.51 22.66
C GLY A 22 7.78 5.04 22.67
N ALA A 23 8.74 4.12 22.78
CA ALA A 23 8.45 2.69 22.78
C ALA A 23 7.75 2.20 24.06
N ALA A 24 7.91 2.92 25.18
CA ALA A 24 7.31 2.56 26.47
C ALA A 24 5.82 2.90 26.53
N GLY A 25 5.43 4.07 26.00
CA GLY A 25 4.04 4.51 25.98
C GLY A 25 3.21 4.07 24.77
N ARG A 26 3.80 3.35 23.80
CA ARG A 26 3.07 2.98 22.59
C ARG A 26 2.00 1.93 22.89
N ARG A 27 0.78 2.19 22.42
CA ARG A 27 -0.32 1.21 22.49
C ARG A 27 -0.27 0.16 21.38
N THR A 28 0.40 0.48 20.29
CA THR A 28 0.50 -0.39 19.10
C THR A 28 1.95 -0.62 18.72
N LYS A 29 2.26 -1.84 18.28
CA LYS A 29 3.59 -2.24 17.82
C LYS A 29 3.50 -2.69 16.36
N LEU A 30 4.30 -2.08 15.50
CA LEU A 30 4.45 -2.53 14.12
C LEU A 30 5.16 -3.89 14.12
N LEU A 31 4.45 -4.95 13.75
CA LEU A 31 4.98 -6.31 13.73
C LEU A 31 5.76 -6.60 12.45
N LYS A 32 5.20 -6.20 11.30
CA LYS A 32 5.82 -6.40 9.99
C LYS A 32 5.26 -5.35 9.03
N LEU A 33 6.14 -4.85 8.15
CA LEU A 33 5.78 -3.99 7.03
C LEU A 33 6.22 -4.68 5.75
N PHE A 34 5.37 -4.67 4.73
CA PHE A 34 5.70 -5.18 3.41
C PHE A 34 5.02 -4.32 2.34
N GLN A 35 5.63 -4.29 1.17
CA GLN A 35 5.06 -3.61 0.02
C GLN A 35 3.95 -4.49 -0.60
N PRO A 36 2.74 -3.95 -0.84
CA PRO A 36 1.70 -4.72 -1.50
C PRO A 36 2.10 -4.98 -2.95
N VAL A 37 2.22 -6.25 -3.33
CA VAL A 37 2.43 -6.65 -4.72
C VAL A 37 1.09 -6.61 -5.43
N ARG A 38 0.99 -5.81 -6.49
CA ARG A 38 -0.18 -5.79 -7.38
C ARG A 38 0.13 -6.63 -8.60
N GLU A 39 -0.41 -7.84 -8.65
CA GLU A 39 -0.37 -8.66 -9.85
C GLU A 39 -1.66 -8.43 -10.64
N GLY A 40 -1.57 -7.65 -11.72
CA GLY A 40 -2.64 -7.49 -12.70
C GLY A 40 -2.15 -8.03 -14.04
N LYS A 41 -2.37 -9.31 -14.32
CA LYS A 41 -2.12 -9.87 -15.65
C LYS A 41 -3.39 -9.68 -16.48
N CYS A 42 -3.30 -8.81 -17.48
CA CYS A 42 -4.38 -8.58 -18.45
C CYS A 42 -3.96 -9.24 -19.76
N GLU A 43 -4.80 -10.14 -20.27
CA GLU A 43 -4.67 -10.66 -21.62
C GLU A 43 -5.64 -9.90 -22.52
N ILE A 44 -5.10 -9.14 -23.47
CA ILE A 44 -5.88 -8.49 -24.52
C ILE A 44 -5.95 -9.45 -25.70
N ILE A 45 -7.16 -9.69 -26.22
CA ILE A 45 -7.38 -10.50 -27.41
C ILE A 45 -7.48 -9.53 -28.59
N GLU A 46 -6.54 -9.62 -29.53
CA GLU A 46 -6.54 -8.86 -30.78
C GLU A 46 -6.91 -9.81 -31.93
N GLU A 47 -8.05 -9.55 -32.56
CA GLU A 47 -8.52 -10.25 -33.77
C GLU A 47 -9.06 -9.21 -34.76
N ASP A 48 -9.11 -9.56 -36.04
CA ASP A 48 -9.39 -8.61 -37.14
C ASP A 48 -10.85 -8.14 -37.17
N SER A 49 -11.76 -8.89 -36.55
CA SER A 49 -13.18 -8.58 -36.44
C SER A 49 -13.63 -8.52 -34.98
N PRO A 50 -14.48 -7.54 -34.59
CA PRO A 50 -15.06 -7.50 -33.25
C PRO A 50 -15.92 -8.74 -32.93
N GLU A 51 -16.47 -9.40 -33.95
CA GLU A 51 -17.29 -10.61 -33.78
C GLU A 51 -16.42 -11.82 -33.41
N GLU A 52 -15.27 -11.97 -34.07
CA GLU A 52 -14.30 -13.05 -33.78
C GLU A 52 -13.70 -12.84 -32.38
N ALA A 53 -13.26 -11.60 -32.08
CA ALA A 53 -12.71 -11.25 -30.79
C ALA A 53 -13.68 -11.55 -29.63
N ALA A 54 -14.99 -11.33 -29.85
CA ALA A 54 -16.02 -11.64 -28.86
C ALA A 54 -16.17 -13.15 -28.60
N VAL A 55 -16.10 -13.98 -29.66
CA VAL A 55 -16.16 -15.45 -29.53
C VAL A 55 -14.94 -15.97 -28.78
N SER A 56 -13.75 -15.52 -29.18
CA SER A 56 -12.47 -15.87 -28.55
C SER A 56 -12.44 -15.47 -27.06
N LEU A 57 -12.95 -14.27 -26.75
CA LEU A 57 -13.12 -13.80 -25.38
C LEU A 57 -14.08 -14.68 -24.57
N ALA A 58 -15.27 -14.99 -25.11
CA ALA A 58 -16.25 -15.83 -24.42
C ALA A 58 -15.69 -17.24 -24.13
N LEU A 59 -14.92 -17.81 -25.05
CA LEU A 59 -14.24 -19.09 -24.86
C LEU A 59 -13.19 -19.02 -23.75
N LYS A 60 -12.33 -18.00 -23.74
CA LYS A 60 -11.33 -17.82 -22.68
C LYS A 60 -11.96 -17.57 -21.31
N LEU A 61 -13.04 -16.79 -21.23
CA LEU A 61 -13.78 -16.54 -19.99
C LEU A 61 -14.42 -17.81 -19.41
N ARG A 62 -14.97 -18.67 -20.28
CA ARG A 62 -15.50 -19.98 -19.89
C ARG A 62 -14.40 -20.93 -19.42
N GLN A 63 -13.24 -20.95 -20.07
CA GLN A 63 -12.08 -21.74 -19.61
C GLN A 63 -11.58 -21.26 -18.24
N ALA A 64 -11.54 -19.95 -18.02
CA ALA A 64 -11.21 -19.36 -16.74
C ALA A 64 -12.32 -19.52 -15.68
N LYS A 65 -13.48 -20.11 -16.04
CA LYS A 65 -14.67 -20.31 -15.18
C LYS A 65 -15.20 -19.02 -14.56
N ILE A 66 -15.02 -17.91 -15.27
CA ILE A 66 -15.54 -16.59 -14.89
C ILE A 66 -16.96 -16.42 -15.45
N LEU A 67 -17.36 -17.31 -16.38
CA LEU A 67 -18.62 -17.33 -17.11
C LEU A 67 -19.16 -18.76 -17.20
#